data_AF-A0A2V8BEH8-F1
#
_entry.id   AF-A0A2V8BEH8-F1
#
_cell.length_a   1.000
_cell.length_b   1.000
_cell.length_c   1.000
_cell.angle_alpha   90.00
_cell.angle_beta   90.00
_cell.angle_gamma   90.00
#
_symmetry.space_group_name_H-M   'P 1'
#
loop_
_entity.id
_entity.type
_entity.pdbx_description
1 polymer ?
#
loop_
_entity_poly.entity_id
_entity_poly.type
_entity_poly.pdbx_seq_one_letter_code
_entity_poly.pdbx_strand_id
1 'polypeptide(L)' 'MLPQGMTLATASNGFRNQGQFIAALHVSQNLNIPFTDLKQAMTGPNPMSLGQSIHKLRPSVDATTAESRARTQATTDLR' A
#
# COMPACT_ATOMS: atom_id res chain seq x y z
N MET A 1 4.54 6.25 -8.31
CA MET A 1 5.48 7.25 -7.75
C MET A 1 4.71 8.19 -6.85
N LEU A 2 5.33 8.67 -5.76
CA LEU A 2 4.66 9.60 -4.83
C LEU A 2 4.32 10.93 -5.55
N PRO A 3 3.18 11.57 -5.25
CA PRO A 3 2.85 12.89 -5.79
C PRO A 3 3.97 13.90 -5.51
N GLN A 4 4.25 14.81 -6.45
CA GLN A 4 5.22 15.88 -6.23
C GLN A 4 4.83 16.70 -4.99
N GLY A 5 5.72 16.75 -4.00
CA GLY A 5 5.51 17.44 -2.72
C GLY A 5 5.12 16.53 -1.55
N MET A 6 4.83 15.25 -1.77
CA MET A 6 4.53 14.31 -0.69
C MET A 6 5.80 13.70 -0.12
N THR A 7 6.19 14.11 1.09
CA THR A 7 7.34 13.53 1.78
C THR A 7 7.04 12.09 2.21
N LEU A 8 8.08 11.26 2.32
CA LEU A 8 7.99 9.90 2.87
C LEU A 8 7.31 9.87 4.25
N ALA A 9 7.56 10.89 5.08
CA ALA A 9 6.94 11.01 6.41
C ALA A 9 5.42 11.27 6.32
N THR A 10 5.00 12.19 5.43
CA THR A 10 3.57 12.43 5.20
C THR A 10 2.91 11.22 4.52
N ALA A 11 3.67 10.47 3.72
CA ALA A 11 3.19 9.28 3.04
C ALA A 11 3.00 8.08 3.97
N SER A 12 3.92 7.87 4.91
CA SER A 12 3.82 6.84 5.94
C SER A 12 2.83 7.19 7.06
N ASN A 13 2.40 8.45 7.16
CA ASN A 13 1.44 8.87 8.17
C ASN A 13 0.10 8.13 8.05
N GLY A 14 -0.35 7.55 9.17
CA GLY A 14 -1.57 6.74 9.25
C GLY A 14 -1.35 5.25 8.99
N PHE A 15 -0.21 4.83 8.45
CA PHE A 15 0.14 3.41 8.38
C PHE A 15 0.56 2.89 9.75
N ARG A 16 0.19 1.64 10.05
CA ARG A 16 0.45 1.04 11.36
C ARG A 16 1.95 0.86 11.65
N ASN A 17 2.74 0.65 10.61
CA ASN A 17 4.19 0.53 10.67
C ASN A 17 4.81 0.80 9.29
N GLN A 18 6.14 0.94 9.27
CA GLN A 18 6.91 1.20 8.06
C GLN A 18 6.78 0.08 7.01
N GLY A 19 6.64 -1.18 7.46
CA GLY A 19 6.44 -2.32 6.57
C GLY A 19 5.12 -2.26 5.79
N GLN A 20 4.03 -1.82 6.42
CA GLN A 20 2.75 -1.61 5.74
C GLN A 20 2.82 -0.49 4.70
N PHE A 21 3.51 0.61 5.03
CA PHE A 21 3.71 1.72 4.10
C PHE A 21 4.50 1.28 2.86
N ILE A 22 5.63 0.58 3.07
CA ILE A 22 6.46 0.08 1.96
C ILE A 22 5.70 -0.98 1.14
N ALA A 23 4.94 -1.86 1.79
CA ALA A 23 4.11 -2.85 1.09
C ALA A 23 3.05 -2.15 0.21
N ALA A 24 2.38 -1.11 0.71
CA ALA A 24 1.43 -0.33 -0.07
C ALA A 24 2.10 0.36 -1.28
N LEU A 25 3.35 0.81 -1.15
CA LEU A 25 4.14 1.35 -2.25
C LEU A 25 4.44 0.29 -3.33
N HIS A 26 4.85 -0.91 -2.91
CA HIS A 26 5.05 -2.04 -3.83
C HIS A 26 3.77 -2.44 -4.54
N VAL A 27 2.63 -2.48 -3.85
CA VAL A 27 1.34 -2.75 -4.49
C VAL A 27 1.01 -1.70 -5.54
N SER A 28 1.20 -0.42 -5.21
CA SER A 28 0.99 0.68 -6.14
C SER A 28 1.81 0.49 -7.42
N GLN A 29 3.07 0.08 -7.29
CA GLN A 29 3.96 -0.18 -8.43
C GLN A 29 3.59 -1.47 -9.18
N ASN A 30 3.40 -2.58 -8.47
CA ASN A 30 3.15 -3.90 -9.06
C ASN A 30 1.83 -3.96 -9.83
N LEU A 31 0.79 -3.31 -9.31
CA LEU A 31 -0.56 -3.35 -9.87
C LEU A 31 -0.94 -2.09 -10.64
N ASN A 32 -0.02 -1.11 -10.69
CA ASN A 32 -0.23 0.20 -11.29
C ASN A 32 -1.44 0.94 -10.69
N ILE A 33 -1.64 0.80 -9.38
CA ILE A 33 -2.72 1.46 -8.61
C ILE A 33 -2.18 2.76 -8.02
N PRO A 34 -2.93 3.88 -8.03
CA PRO A 34 -2.51 5.10 -7.37
C PRO A 34 -2.25 4.87 -5.88
N PHE A 35 -1.04 5.22 -5.41
CA PHE A 35 -0.69 5.09 -3.99
C PHE A 35 -1.63 5.90 -3.09
N THR A 36 -2.09 7.06 -3.56
CA THR A 36 -3.02 7.92 -2.81
C THR A 36 -4.32 7.20 -2.48
N ASP A 37 -4.90 6.47 -3.44
CA ASP A 37 -6.14 5.70 -3.23
C ASP A 37 -5.92 4.55 -2.26
N LEU A 38 -4.77 3.87 -2.39
CA LEU A 38 -4.37 2.80 -1.49
C LEU A 38 -4.19 3.29 -0.06
N LYS A 39 -3.53 4.44 0.11
CA LYS A 39 -3.37 5.12 1.39
C LYS A 39 -4.72 5.52 1.97
N GLN A 40 -5.62 6.10 1.20
CA GLN A 40 -6.95 6.48 1.68
C GLN A 40 -7.76 5.26 2.15
N ALA A 41 -7.66 4.14 1.44
CA ALA A 41 -8.33 2.90 1.86
C ALA A 41 -7.75 2.32 3.16
N MET A 42 -6.42 2.38 3.34
CA MET A 42 -5.76 1.81 4.52
C MET A 42 -5.75 2.72 5.76
N THR A 43 -5.76 4.03 5.57
CA THR A 43 -5.55 5.03 6.64
C THR A 43 -6.73 5.99 6.85
N GLY A 44 -7.76 5.89 6.00
CA GLY A 44 -8.96 6.70 6.09
C GLY A 44 -9.88 6.33 7.26
N PRO A 45 -11.09 6.90 7.33
CA PRO A 45 -12.01 6.75 8.47
C PRO A 45 -12.48 5.31 8.70
N ASN A 46 -12.51 4.49 7.65
CA ASN A 46 -12.77 3.05 7.72
C ASN A 46 -11.52 2.30 7.24
N PRO A 47 -10.49 2.16 8.09
CA PRO A 47 -9.22 1.60 7.68
C PRO A 47 -9.37 0.14 7.28
N MET A 48 -9.00 -0.16 6.04
CA MET A 48 -9.02 -1.51 5.47
C MET A 48 -7.64 -2.16 5.56
N SER A 49 -7.60 -3.49 5.58
CA SER A 49 -6.33 -4.21 5.40
C SER A 49 -5.74 -3.94 4.01
N LEU A 50 -4.45 -4.26 3.82
CA LEU A 50 -3.80 -4.13 2.51
C LEU A 50 -4.52 -4.99 1.46
N GLY A 51 -4.81 -6.25 1.78
CA GLY A 51 -5.61 -7.13 0.91
C GLY A 51 -7.00 -6.58 0.59
N GLN A 52 -7.74 -6.08 1.57
CA GLN A 52 -9.06 -5.47 1.34
C GLN A 52 -8.97 -4.21 0.45
N SER A 53 -7.95 -3.39 0.66
CA SER A 53 -7.70 -2.18 -0.14
C SER A 53 -7.36 -2.53 -1.60
N ILE A 54 -6.53 -3.55 -1.81
CA ILE A 54 -6.24 -4.08 -3.15
C ILE A 54 -7.52 -4.57 -3.81
N HIS A 55 -8.29 -5.41 -3.14
CA HIS A 55 -9.52 -5.97 -3.70
C HIS A 55 -10.54 -4.89 -4.06
N LYS A 56 -10.65 -3.84 -3.24
CA LYS A 56 -11.52 -2.69 -3.51
C LYS A 56 -11.09 -1.89 -4.75
N LEU A 57 -9.79 -1.64 -4.91
CA LEU A 57 -9.27 -0.80 -6.00
C LEU A 57 -9.06 -1.58 -7.31
N ARG A 58 -8.74 -2.88 -7.19
CA ARG A 58 -8.53 -3.80 -8.30
C ARG A 58 -9.16 -5.17 -7.97
N PRO A 59 -10.49 -5.31 -8.11
CA PRO A 59 -11.17 -6.57 -7.84
C PRO A 59 -10.79 -7.70 -8.81
N SER A 60 -10.20 -7.35 -9.96
CA SER A 60 -9.75 -8.31 -10.98
C SER A 60 -8.45 -9.05 -10.63
N VAL A 61 -7.74 -8.64 -9.59
CA VAL A 61 -6.46 -9.26 -9.19
C VAL A 61 -6.64 -10.09 -7.93
N ASP A 62 -5.80 -11.12 -7.79
CA ASP A 62 -5.71 -11.84 -6.52
C ASP A 62 -5.05 -10.95 -5.46
N ALA A 63 -5.90 -10.37 -4.62
CA ALA A 63 -5.49 -9.48 -3.55
C ALA A 63 -4.59 -10.17 -2.52
N THR A 64 -4.78 -11.47 -2.27
CA THR A 64 -3.98 -12.24 -1.31
C THR A 64 -2.56 -12.42 -1.85
N THR A 65 -2.44 -12.82 -3.11
CA THR A 65 -1.15 -12.97 -3.78
C THR A 65 -0.40 -11.64 -3.87
N ALA A 66 -1.09 -10.56 -4.25
CA ALA A 66 -0.51 -9.22 -4.31
C ALA A 66 -0.06 -8.70 -2.94
N GLU A 67 -0.88 -8.90 -1.90
CA GLU A 67 -0.57 -8.53 -0.52
C GLU A 67 0.65 -9.30 0.00
N SER A 68 0.70 -10.62 -0.22
CA SER A 68 1.81 -11.47 0.21
C SER A 68 3.12 -11.04 -0.45
N ARG A 69 3.11 -10.87 -1.78
CA ARG A 69 4.27 -10.39 -2.53
C ARG A 69 4.77 -9.04 -2.02
N ALA A 70 3.87 -8.10 -1.80
CA ALA A 70 4.21 -6.77 -1.29
C ALA A 70 4.78 -6.79 0.13
N ARG A 71 4.27 -7.66 1.02
CA ARG A 71 4.83 -7.86 2.36
C ARG A 71 6.25 -8.42 2.30
N THR A 72 6.49 -9.40 1.42
CA THR A 72 7.85 -9.94 1.21
C THR A 72 8.79 -8.85 0.73
N GLN A 73 8.40 -8.08 -0.30
CA GLN A 73 9.21 -6.96 -0.80
C GLN A 73 9.48 -5.92 0.29
N ALA A 74 8.48 -5.55 1.07
CA ALA A 74 8.66 -4.63 2.19
C ALA A 74 9.60 -5.16 3.27
N THR A 75 9.57 -6.46 3.53
CA THR A 75 10.49 -7.11 4.49
C THR A 75 11.92 -7.09 3.98
N THR A 76 12.12 -7.27 2.68
CA THR A 76 13.43 -7.16 2.03
C THR A 76 13.97 -5.73 2.08
N ASP A 77 13.12 -4.72 1.85
CA ASP A 77 13.55 -3.32 1.87
C ASP A 77 13.82 -2.76 3.29
N LEU A 78 13.27 -3.40 4.32
CA LEU A 78 13.48 -3.05 5.72
C LEU A 78 14.72 -3.71 6.35
N ARG A 79 15.37 -4.61 5.62
CA ARG A 79 16.57 -5.34 6.06
C ARG A 79 17.84 -4.55 5.77
#